data_AF-A0A359G3G3-F1
#
_entry.id   AF-A0A359G3G3-F1
#
_cell.length_a   1.000
_cell.length_b   1.000
_cell.length_c   1.000
_cell.angle_alpha   90.00
_cell.angle_beta   90.00
_cell.angle_gamma   90.00
#
_symmetry.space_group_name_H-M   'P 1'
#
loop_
_entity.id
_entity.type
_entity.pdbx_description
1 polymer ?
#
loop_
_entity_poly.entity_id
_entity_poly.type
_entity_poly.pdbx_seq_one_letter_code
_entity_poly.pdbx_strand_id
1 'polypeptide(L)' 'LAVKAAGLRATLGEISDACEDVVGRYKAVIRTISGVYSNETKNDPDFLRARKMVEEFAKREGRQPRIM' A
#
# COMPACT_ATOMS: atom_id res chain seq x y z
N LEU A 1 -14.05 7.98 29.94
CA LEU A 1 -15.20 7.15 29.53
C LEU A 1 -14.90 5.64 29.61
N ALA A 2 -13.77 5.17 29.08
CA ALA A 2 -13.42 3.74 29.04
C ALA A 2 -13.48 2.99 30.39
N VAL A 3 -13.00 3.60 31.48
CA VAL A 3 -13.04 2.97 32.83
C VAL A 3 -14.47 2.75 33.34
N LYS A 4 -15.40 3.67 33.02
CA LYS A 4 -16.82 3.54 33.36
C LYS A 4 -17.52 2.48 32.50
N ALA A 5 -17.17 2.40 31.21
CA ALA A 5 -17.70 1.40 30.29
C ALA A 5 -17.23 -0.02 30.65
N ALA A 6 -15.96 -0.19 31.02
CA ALA A 6 -15.42 -1.46 31.52
C ALA A 6 -16.12 -1.93 32.82
N GLY A 7 -16.43 -0.99 33.72
CA GLY A 7 -17.23 -1.27 34.93
C GLY A 7 -18.66 -1.72 34.64
N LEU A 8 -19.23 -1.31 33.50
CA LEU A 8 -20.57 -1.71 33.02
C LEU A 8 -20.55 -2.99 32.17
N ARG A 9 -19.44 -3.73 32.17
CA ARG A 9 -19.24 -4.94 31.33
C ARG A 9 -19.32 -4.69 29.82
N ALA A 10 -19.03 -3.47 29.36
CA ALA A 10 -18.82 -3.24 27.93
C ALA A 10 -17.57 -3.99 27.46
N THR A 11 -17.66 -4.57 26.27
CA THR A 11 -16.57 -5.30 25.63
C THR A 11 -15.53 -4.32 25.07
N LEU A 12 -14.32 -4.82 24.83
CA LEU A 12 -13.25 -4.03 24.23
C LEU A 12 -13.64 -3.51 22.83
N GLY A 13 -14.46 -4.27 22.09
CA GLY A 13 -15.00 -3.85 20.79
C GLY A 13 -15.92 -2.63 20.91
N GLU A 14 -16.92 -2.68 21.80
CA GLU A 14 -17.88 -1.58 21.99
C GLU A 14 -17.21 -0.28 22.45
N ILE A 15 -16.18 -0.37 23.29
CA ILE A 15 -15.39 0.79 23.72
C ILE A 15 -14.55 1.32 22.56
N SER A 16 -14.02 0.44 21.72
CA SER A 16 -13.20 0.82 20.55
C SER A 16 -14.05 1.43 19.44
N ASP A 17 -15.23 0.89 19.19
CA ASP A 17 -16.18 1.40 18.17
C ASP A 17 -16.67 2.81 18.54
N ALA A 18 -17.02 3.04 19.81
CA ALA A 18 -17.42 4.36 20.29
C ALA A 18 -16.27 5.40 20.18
N CYS A 19 -15.02 4.96 20.29
CA CYS A 19 -13.86 5.81 20.02
C CYS A 19 -13.68 6.03 18.51
N GLU A 20 -13.87 4.98 17.70
CA GLU A 20 -13.75 5.02 16.24
C GLU A 20 -14.73 6.02 15.59
N ASP A 21 -15.95 6.14 16.10
CA ASP A 21 -16.94 7.11 15.60
C ASP A 21 -16.46 8.57 15.71
N VAL A 22 -15.64 8.88 16.73
CA VAL A 22 -15.16 10.25 16.99
C VAL A 22 -13.79 10.49 16.34
N VAL A 23 -12.89 9.50 16.37
CA VAL A 23 -11.50 9.66 15.92
C VAL A 23 -11.23 9.12 14.52
N GLY A 24 -12.12 8.26 13.99
CA GLY A 24 -11.94 7.56 12.73
C GLY A 24 -10.82 6.51 12.75
N ARG A 25 -10.79 5.64 11.73
CA ARG A 25 -9.65 4.72 11.50
C ARG A 25 -8.57 5.40 10.67
N TYR A 26 -7.33 5.25 11.12
CA TYR A 26 -6.18 5.65 10.33
C TYR A 26 -6.12 4.83 9.04
N LYS A 27 -6.18 5.52 7.90
CA LYS A 27 -5.89 4.93 6.59
C LYS A 27 -4.42 5.20 6.26
N ALA A 28 -3.63 4.13 6.17
CA ALA A 28 -2.24 4.25 5.75
C ALA A 28 -2.17 4.79 4.32
N VAL A 29 -1.54 5.95 4.15
CA VAL A 29 -1.25 6.49 2.82
C VAL A 29 -0.04 5.74 2.29
N ILE A 30 -0.26 4.85 1.32
CA ILE A 30 0.84 4.18 0.61
C ILE A 30 1.53 5.22 -0.26
N ARG A 31 2.65 5.76 0.23
CA ARG A 31 3.54 6.59 -0.59
C ARG A 31 4.51 5.68 -1.32
N THR A 32 4.16 5.32 -2.55
CA THR A 32 5.08 4.60 -3.43
C THR A 32 6.18 5.56 -3.87
N ILE A 33 7.38 5.39 -3.31
CA ILE A 33 8.58 6.06 -3.81
C ILE A 33 8.96 5.46 -5.16
N SER A 34 8.66 6.19 -6.23
CA SER A 34 9.01 5.81 -7.60
C SER A 34 10.42 6.32 -7.92
N GLY A 35 11.24 5.47 -8.56
CA GLY A 35 12.52 5.89 -9.14
C GLY A 35 13.76 5.74 -8.26
N VAL A 36 13.66 5.32 -6.99
CA VAL A 36 14.83 5.06 -6.14
C VAL A 36 15.67 3.91 -6.72
N TYR A 37 15.02 2.78 -7.01
CA TYR A 37 15.68 1.61 -7.59
C TYR A 37 16.25 1.89 -8.99
N SER A 38 15.51 2.61 -9.84
CA SER A 38 15.98 2.97 -11.18
C SER A 38 17.15 3.96 -11.18
N ASN A 39 17.28 4.79 -10.14
CA ASN A 39 18.37 5.77 -10.03
C ASN A 39 19.65 5.15 -9.44
N GLU A 40 19.52 4.08 -8.66
CA GLU A 40 20.65 3.34 -8.08
C GLU A 40 21.23 2.30 -9.06
N THR A 41 20.39 1.65 -9.86
CA THR A 41 20.77 0.55 -10.76
C THR A 41 21.10 1.01 -12.20
N LYS A 42 21.65 2.21 -12.37
CA LYS A 42 21.82 2.90 -13.69
C LYS A 42 22.53 2.11 -14.80
N ASN A 43 23.24 1.02 -14.50
CA ASN A 43 24.09 0.32 -15.47
C ASN A 43 24.01 -1.21 -15.46
N ASP A 44 22.96 -1.81 -14.90
CA ASP A 44 22.84 -3.26 -14.89
C ASP A 44 22.31 -3.79 -16.26
N PRO A 45 23.06 -4.68 -16.97
CA PRO A 45 22.65 -5.23 -18.26
C PRO A 45 21.27 -5.93 -18.22
N ASP A 46 20.94 -6.54 -17.08
CA ASP A 46 19.68 -7.25 -16.90
C ASP A 46 18.49 -6.31 -16.75
N PHE A 47 18.67 -5.11 -16.18
CA PHE A 47 17.63 -4.09 -16.11
C PHE A 47 17.23 -3.57 -17.50
N LEU A 48 18.22 -3.38 -18.37
CA LEU A 48 18.00 -2.98 -19.76
C LEU A 48 17.29 -4.07 -20.58
N ARG A 49 17.64 -5.35 -20.38
CA ARG A 49 16.91 -6.47 -21.01
C ARG A 49 15.46 -6.54 -20.53
N ALA A 50 15.22 -6.47 -19.23
CA ALA A 50 13.88 -6.50 -18.66
C ALA A 50 13.01 -5.37 -19.22
N ARG A 51 13.55 -4.15 -19.33
CA ARG A 51 12.84 -3.01 -19.93
C ARG A 51 12.47 -3.24 -21.40
N LYS A 52 13.38 -3.81 -22.20
CA LYS A 52 13.11 -4.17 -23.60
C LYS A 52 12.03 -5.24 -23.73
N MET A 53 12.09 -6.28 -22.89
CA MET A 53 11.07 -7.35 -22.87
C MET A 53 9.68 -6.80 -22.51
N VAL A 54 9.61 -5.89 -21.53
CA VAL A 54 8.36 -5.21 -21.16
C VAL A 54 7.83 -4.34 -22.31
N GLU A 55 8.71 -3.66 -23.05
CA GLU A 55 8.32 -2.86 -24.22
C GLU A 55 7.81 -3.73 -25.38
N GLU A 56 8.46 -4.86 -25.66
CA GLU A 56 7.99 -5.82 -26.66
C GLU A 56 6.65 -6.45 -26.27
N PHE A 57 6.48 -6.81 -24.99
CA PHE A 57 5.20 -7.28 -24.47
C PHE A 57 4.12 -6.22 -24.63
N ALA A 58 4.42 -4.96 -24.30
CA ALA A 58 3.47 -3.86 -24.46
C ALA A 58 3.08 -3.58 -25.91
N LYS A 59 4.01 -3.73 -26.86
CA LYS A 59 3.72 -3.62 -28.31
C LYS A 59 2.85 -4.76 -28.83
N ARG A 60 3.02 -5.98 -28.29
CA ARG A 60 2.25 -7.16 -28.68
C ARG A 60 0.84 -7.19 -28.07
N GLU A 61 0.71 -6.88 -26.79
CA GLU A 61 -0.56 -6.92 -26.05
C GLU A 61 -1.31 -5.59 -26.04
N GLY A 62 -0.68 -4.49 -26.49
CA GLY A 62 -1.26 -3.15 -26.46
C GLY A 62 -1.40 -2.55 -25.06
N ARG A 63 -0.87 -3.22 -24.03
CA ARG A 63 -0.94 -2.81 -22.62
C ARG A 63 0.36 -3.12 -21.87
N GLN A 64 0.68 -2.32 -20.88
CA GLN A 64 1.77 -2.63 -19.96
C GLN A 64 1.38 -3.81 -19.05
N PRO A 65 2.32 -4.71 -18.72
CA PRO A 65 2.08 -5.78 -17.77
C PRO A 65 1.76 -5.19 -16.40
N ARG A 66 0.64 -5.61 -15.81
CA ARG A 66 0.19 -5.17 -14.48
C ARG A 66 0.40 -6.30 -13.47
N ILE A 67 1.00 -5.95 -12.35
CA ILE A 67 1.12 -6.81 -11.17
C ILE A 67 0.28 -6.14 -10.08
N MET A 68 -0.53 -6.94 -9.39
CA MET A 68 -1.37 -6.50 -8.27
C MET A 68 -0.72 -6.89 -6.95
#